data_AF-K6XB68-F1
#
_entry.id   AF-K6XB68-F1
#
_cell.length_a   1.000
_cell.length_b   1.000
_cell.length_c   1.000
_cell.angle_alpha   90.00
_cell.angle_beta   90.00
_cell.angle_gamma   90.00
#
_symmetry.space_group_name_H-M   'P 1'
#
loop_
_entity.id
_entity.type
_entity.pdbx_description
1 polymer ?
#
loop_
_entity_poly.entity_id
_entity_poly.type
_entity_poly.pdbx_seq_one_letter_code
_entity_poly.pdbx_strand_id
1 'polypeptide(L)'
;MSLLAQGEIRSYLNIPFQHTSPSILKLMKQPAAEHTMKRIKIWCEICSKIVSRSTFIVGFPGETEEDFQMLLDFLDEAYLNPVGCFKYSDVDGAKAND
;
A
#
# COMPACT_ATOMS: atom_id res chain seq x y z
N MET A 1 27.01 -3.05 -7.92
CA MET A 1 25.63 -3.62 -7.98
C MET A 1 25.04 -3.59 -6.58
N SER A 2 23.72 -3.44 -6.44
CA SER A 2 23.07 -3.47 -5.13
C SER A 2 23.06 -4.90 -4.55
N LEU A 3 23.04 -5.04 -3.22
CA LEU A 3 22.89 -6.33 -2.53
C LEU A 3 21.61 -7.08 -2.98
N LEU A 4 20.56 -6.31 -3.30
CA LEU A 4 19.30 -6.82 -3.86
C LEU A 4 19.48 -7.46 -5.24
N ALA A 5 20.26 -6.82 -6.13
CA ALA A 5 20.57 -7.36 -7.45
C ALA A 5 21.48 -8.60 -7.36
N GLN A 6 22.38 -8.64 -6.36
CA GLN A 6 23.28 -9.77 -6.11
C GLN A 6 22.55 -10.99 -5.49
N GLY A 7 21.35 -10.80 -4.93
CA GLY A 7 20.59 -11.88 -4.29
C GLY A 7 20.98 -12.17 -2.83
N GLU A 8 21.82 -11.32 -2.24
CA GLU A 8 22.23 -11.38 -0.82
C GLU A 8 21.10 -10.96 0.13
N ILE A 9 20.08 -10.26 -0.39
CA ILE A 9 18.87 -9.88 0.33
C ILE A 9 17.67 -10.47 -0.39
N ARG A 10 16.73 -11.03 0.37
CA ARG A 10 15.48 -11.55 -0.17
C ARG A 10 14.69 -10.44 -0.85
N SER A 11 14.34 -10.63 -2.12
CA SER A 11 13.56 -9.71 -2.94
C SER A 11 12.07 -9.73 -2.55
N TYR A 12 11.77 -9.47 -1.27
CA TYR A 12 10.42 -9.46 -0.72
C TYR A 12 10.19 -8.18 0.08
N LEU A 13 9.22 -7.38 -0.35
CA LEU A 13 8.84 -6.13 0.30
C LEU A 13 7.46 -6.31 0.94
N ASN A 14 7.34 -5.98 2.22
CA ASN A 14 6.05 -5.94 2.90
C ASN A 14 5.72 -4.48 3.24
N ILE A 15 4.82 -3.88 2.46
CA ILE A 15 4.50 -2.45 2.54
C ILE A 15 3.00 -2.30 2.76
N PRO A 16 2.55 -1.92 3.98
CA PRO A 16 1.15 -1.72 4.27
C PRO A 16 0.72 -0.34 3.77
N PHE A 17 0.09 -0.28 2.59
CA PHE A 17 -0.48 0.97 2.06
C PHE A 17 -1.72 1.44 2.84
N GLN A 18 -2.50 0.51 3.40
CA GLN A 18 -3.76 0.76 4.12
C GLN A 18 -4.89 1.30 3.21
N HIS A 19 -4.68 2.39 2.50
CA HIS A 19 -5.58 2.90 1.46
C HIS A 19 -4.75 3.61 0.36
N THR A 20 -5.39 4.05 -0.72
CA THR A 20 -4.71 4.78 -1.82
C THR A 20 -5.21 6.22 -1.94
N SER A 21 -6.49 6.44 -1.65
CA SER A 21 -7.07 7.78 -1.61
C SER A 21 -6.34 8.70 -0.60
N PRO A 22 -5.86 9.89 -1.02
CA PRO A 22 -5.25 10.87 -0.13
C PRO A 22 -6.17 11.37 0.99
N SER A 23 -7.48 11.46 0.75
CA SER A 23 -8.47 11.90 1.76
C SER A 23 -8.52 10.88 2.91
N ILE A 24 -8.67 9.61 2.58
CA ILE A 24 -8.75 8.50 3.55
C ILE A 24 -7.41 8.29 4.25
N LEU A 25 -6.29 8.34 3.52
CA LEU A 25 -4.96 8.25 4.14
C LEU A 25 -4.72 9.38 5.15
N LYS A 26 -5.19 10.59 4.85
CA LYS A 26 -5.13 11.72 5.79
C LYS A 26 -5.97 11.46 7.04
N LEU A 27 -7.17 10.92 6.90
CA LEU A 27 -8.02 10.54 8.04
C LEU A 27 -7.41 9.40 8.88
N MET A 28 -6.78 8.42 8.22
CA MET A 28 -6.03 7.34 8.86
C MET A 28 -4.69 7.81 9.49
N LYS A 29 -4.33 9.09 9.34
CA LYS A 29 -3.03 9.67 9.76
C LYS A 29 -1.84 8.93 9.14
N GLN A 30 -1.98 8.52 7.89
CA GLN A 30 -0.97 7.84 7.09
C GLN A 30 -0.37 8.74 6.01
N PRO A 31 0.89 8.50 5.61
CA PRO A 31 1.47 9.18 4.45
C PRO A 31 0.82 8.72 3.14
N ALA A 32 0.90 9.56 2.11
CA ALA A 32 0.37 9.26 0.78
C ALA A 32 1.06 8.04 0.14
N ALA A 33 0.29 7.20 -0.55
CA ALA A 33 0.77 5.98 -1.22
C ALA A 33 1.69 6.25 -2.41
N GLU A 34 1.55 7.41 -3.08
CA GLU A 34 2.22 7.72 -4.35
C GLU A 34 3.76 7.70 -4.26
N HIS A 35 4.34 8.31 -3.23
CA HIS A 35 5.80 8.34 -3.05
C HIS A 35 6.38 6.95 -2.86
N THR A 36 5.67 6.10 -2.11
CA THR A 36 6.06 4.72 -1.86
C THR A 36 5.97 3.90 -3.14
N MET A 37 4.92 4.08 -3.94
CA MET A 37 4.78 3.41 -5.24
C MET A 37 5.90 3.79 -6.21
N LYS A 38 6.26 5.08 -6.31
CA LYS A 38 7.39 5.54 -7.13
C LYS A 38 8.70 4.82 -6.76
N ARG A 39 8.95 4.59 -5.46
CA ARG A 39 10.13 3.85 -4.98
C ARG A 39 10.09 2.38 -5.33
N ILE A 40 8.92 1.73 -5.22
CA ILE A 40 8.75 0.33 -5.61
C ILE A 40 9.05 0.14 -7.09
N LYS A 41 8.55 1.03 -7.96
CA LYS A 41 8.83 0.99 -9.40
C LYS A 41 10.34 1.02 -9.70
N ILE A 42 11.07 1.94 -9.07
CA ILE A 42 12.55 2.02 -9.21
C ILE A 42 13.22 0.73 -8.74
N TRP A 43 12.77 0.11 -7.64
CA TRP A 43 13.35 -1.14 -7.18
C TRP A 43 13.04 -2.32 -8.11
N CYS A 44 11.85 -2.37 -8.70
CA CYS A 44 11.51 -3.37 -9.70
C CYS A 44 12.36 -3.25 -10.97
N GLU A 45 12.75 -2.03 -11.37
CA GLU A 45 13.71 -1.80 -12.47
C GLU A 45 15.11 -2.35 -12.14
N ILE A 46 15.55 -2.25 -10.88
CA ILE A 46 16.84 -2.79 -10.43
C ILE A 46 16.79 -4.32 -10.29
N CYS A 47 15.65 -4.88 -9.90
CA CYS A 47 15.50 -6.30 -9.62
C CYS A 47 14.08 -6.76 -9.98
N SER A 48 13.93 -7.39 -11.15
CA SER A 48 12.63 -7.84 -11.68
C SER A 48 11.95 -8.95 -10.88
N LYS A 49 12.67 -9.59 -9.94
CA LYS A 49 12.18 -10.68 -9.08
C LYS A 49 11.59 -10.20 -7.74
N ILE A 50 11.40 -8.89 -7.55
CA ILE A 50 10.81 -8.36 -6.31
C ILE A 50 9.35 -8.77 -6.21
N VAL A 51 9.01 -9.33 -5.05
CA VAL A 51 7.64 -9.63 -4.64
C VAL A 51 7.21 -8.59 -3.61
N SER A 52 6.13 -7.86 -3.88
CA SER A 52 5.62 -6.80 -3.00
C SER A 52 4.27 -7.20 -2.41
N ARG A 53 4.24 -7.46 -1.09
CA ARG A 53 3.02 -7.69 -0.33
C ARG A 53 2.46 -6.38 0.19
N SER A 54 1.13 -6.23 0.09
CA SER A 54 0.42 -5.10 0.67
C SER A 54 -0.93 -5.49 1.27
N THR A 55 -1.41 -4.65 2.17
CA THR A 55 -2.70 -4.80 2.83
C THR A 55 -3.49 -3.50 2.77
N PHE A 56 -4.78 -3.61 2.53
CA PHE A 56 -5.73 -2.51 2.40
C PHE A 56 -6.90 -2.68 3.38
N ILE A 57 -7.47 -1.56 3.78
CA ILE A 57 -8.63 -1.45 4.65
C ILE A 57 -9.70 -0.71 3.87
N VAL A 58 -10.92 -1.26 3.82
CA VAL A 58 -12.08 -0.69 3.13
C VAL A 58 -13.23 -0.43 4.10
N GLY A 59 -14.13 0.48 3.75
CA GLY A 59 -15.25 0.89 4.59
C GLY A 59 -14.81 1.75 5.77
N PHE A 60 -13.73 2.51 5.63
CA PHE A 60 -13.32 3.47 6.65
C PHE A 60 -14.37 4.60 6.79
N PRO A 61 -14.64 5.13 8.00
CA PRO A 61 -15.57 6.24 8.17
C PRO A 61 -15.19 7.46 7.32
N GLY A 62 -16.01 7.78 6.33
CA GLY A 62 -15.76 8.86 5.36
C GLY A 62 -15.26 8.40 3.99
N GLU A 63 -15.06 7.10 3.77
CA GLU A 63 -14.79 6.52 2.44
C GLU A 63 -15.97 6.72 1.51
N THR A 64 -15.71 7.37 0.36
CA THR A 64 -16.68 7.53 -0.72
C THR A 64 -16.47 6.48 -1.82
N GLU A 65 -17.43 6.40 -2.74
CA GLU A 65 -17.30 5.52 -3.92
C GLU A 65 -16.10 5.90 -4.78
N GLU A 66 -15.79 7.21 -4.90
CA GLU A 66 -14.63 7.69 -5.63
C GLU A 66 -13.31 7.27 -4.95
N ASP A 67 -13.26 7.29 -3.61
CA ASP A 67 -12.11 6.80 -2.85
C ASP A 67 -11.89 5.31 -3.07
N PHE A 68 -12.97 4.54 -3.08
CA PHE A 68 -12.92 3.11 -3.36
C PHE A 68 -12.51 2.82 -4.81
N GLN A 69 -12.99 3.59 -5.78
CA GLN A 69 -12.58 3.43 -7.18
C GLN A 69 -11.09 3.74 -7.36
N MET A 70 -10.56 4.78 -6.70
CA MET A 70 -9.11 5.05 -6.68
C MET A 70 -8.27 3.90 -6.11
N LEU A 71 -8.83 3.11 -5.17
CA LEU A 71 -8.19 1.90 -4.68
C LEU A 71 -8.15 0.81 -5.74
N LEU A 72 -9.26 0.58 -6.44
CA LEU A 72 -9.33 -0.41 -7.52
C LEU A 72 -8.37 -0.07 -8.67
N ASP A 73 -8.40 1.16 -9.15
CA ASP A 73 -7.53 1.63 -10.24
C ASP A 73 -6.05 1.46 -9.88
N PHE A 74 -5.69 1.74 -8.62
CA PHE A 74 -4.34 1.53 -8.13
C PHE A 74 -3.94 0.04 -8.10
N LEU A 75 -4.85 -0.86 -7.70
CA LEU A 75 -4.57 -2.29 -7.64
C LEU A 75 -4.34 -2.88 -9.04
N ASP A 76 -5.03 -2.38 -10.06
CA ASP A 76 -4.83 -2.80 -11.45
C ASP A 76 -3.47 -2.36 -12.01
N GLU A 77 -2.97 -1.19 -11.61
CA GLU A 77 -1.66 -0.69 -12.04
C GLU A 77 -0.49 -1.23 -11.21
N ALA A 78 -0.76 -1.66 -9.98
CA ALA A 78 0.29 -1.99 -9.03
C ALA A 78 0.75 -3.45 -9.16
N TYR A 79 2.07 -3.65 -9.24
CA TYR A 79 2.70 -4.98 -9.19
C TYR A 79 2.76 -5.52 -7.75
N LEU A 80 1.59 -5.75 -7.16
CA LEU A 80 1.44 -6.25 -5.79
C LEU A 80 1.01 -7.71 -5.81
N ASN A 81 1.78 -8.55 -5.13
CA ASN A 81 1.43 -9.93 -4.89
C ASN A 81 2.18 -10.43 -3.64
N PRO A 82 1.49 -10.92 -2.59
CA PRO A 82 0.03 -10.98 -2.42
C PRO A 82 -0.60 -9.67 -1.91
N VAL A 83 -1.89 -9.51 -2.14
CA VAL A 83 -2.71 -8.40 -1.60
C VAL A 83 -3.72 -8.95 -0.58
N GLY A 84 -3.81 -8.30 0.58
CA GLY A 84 -4.88 -8.55 1.56
C GLY A 84 -5.84 -7.37 1.66
N CYS A 85 -7.14 -7.64 1.80
CA CYS A 85 -8.16 -6.62 2.00
C CYS A 85 -8.98 -6.96 3.26
N PHE A 86 -9.18 -5.96 4.12
CA PHE A 86 -9.88 -6.08 5.39
C PHE A 86 -10.95 -5.00 5.51
N LYS A 87 -12.07 -5.29 6.17
CA LYS A 87 -13.03 -4.26 6.53
C LYS A 87 -12.49 -3.46 7.72
N TYR A 88 -12.71 -2.15 7.71
CA TYR A 88 -12.43 -1.31 8.87
C TYR A 88 -13.19 -1.84 10.10
N SER A 89 -12.51 -1.82 11.23
CA SER A 89 -13.08 -2.08 12.55
C SER A 89 -12.59 -0.98 13.47
N ASP A 90 -13.52 -0.34 14.16
CA ASP A 90 -13.19 0.61 15.21
C ASP A 90 -12.63 -0.17 16.40
N VAL A 91 -11.35 0.07 16.73
CA VAL A 91 -10.65 -0.59 17.83
C VAL A 91 -10.25 0.49 18.81
N ASP A 92 -10.64 0.34 20.07
CA ASP A 92 -10.34 1.29 21.14
C ASP A 92 -8.83 1.62 21.18
N GLY A 93 -8.50 2.92 21.16
CA GLY A 93 -7.13 3.42 21.19
C GLY A 93 -6.41 3.49 19.84
N ALA A 94 -7.10 3.25 18.71
CA ALA A 94 -6.53 3.48 17.39
C ALA A 94 -6.33 4.98 17.13
N LYS A 95 -5.16 5.36 16.57
CA LYS A 95 -4.84 6.76 16.22
C LYS A 95 -5.86 7.43 15.28
N ALA A 96 -6.60 6.63 14.52
CA ALA A 96 -7.66 7.12 13.62
C ALA A 96 -8.89 7.67 14.38
N ASN A 97 -9.02 7.36 15.67
CA ASN A 97 -10.14 7.77 16.51
C ASN A 97 -9.89 9.11 17.25
N ASP A 98 -8.63 9.55 17.28
CA ASP A 98 -8.19 10.85 17.85
C ASP A 98 -8.23 11.97 16.80
#